data_AF-A0A8T4BJE7-F1
#
_entry.id   AF-A0A8T4BJE7-F1
#
_cell.length_a   1.000
_cell.length_b   1.000
_cell.length_c   1.000
_cell.angle_alpha   90.00
_cell.angle_beta   90.00
_cell.angle_gamma   90.00
#
_symmetry.space_group_name_H-M   'P 1'
#
loop_
_entity.id
_entity.type
_entity.pdbx_description
1 polymer ?
#
loop_
_entity_poly.entity_id
_entity_poly.type
_entity_poly.pdbx_seq_one_letter_code
_entity_poly.pdbx_strand_id
1 'polypeptide(L)'
;MEGKSTPLVLAVAGALLVGQTFTGLAPAGPWASESFSRGVLGLAGFVCLYLCWFSLTFGKLGVAPTVNLWKHPETSWLNVVIFGLTCLVATRLIVLFDTDNIFPVPSGLVLSLIGTLALMNGLYVWAITKGPLLEEE
;
A
#
# COMPACT_ATOMS: atom_id res chain seq x y z
N MET A 1 18.84 12.88 20.61
CA MET A 1 18.32 11.49 20.55
C MET A 1 17.00 11.44 19.76
N GLU A 2 16.91 12.14 18.62
CA GLU A 2 15.63 12.53 17.97
C GLU A 2 15.24 11.73 16.72
N GLY A 3 16.07 10.78 16.29
CA GLY A 3 15.85 10.04 15.03
C GLY A 3 15.04 8.75 15.13
N LYS A 4 14.77 8.25 16.35
CA LYS A 4 14.21 6.90 16.55
C LYS A 4 12.71 6.89 16.92
N SER A 5 12.18 8.02 17.38
CA SER A 5 10.79 8.18 17.83
C SER A 5 9.81 8.37 16.67
N THR A 6 10.21 9.04 15.59
CA THR A 6 9.36 9.31 14.42
C THR A 6 8.79 8.04 13.74
N PRO A 7 9.60 7.00 13.42
CA PRO A 7 9.05 5.78 12.82
C PRO A 7 8.12 5.03 13.77
N LEU A 8 8.41 5.06 15.07
CA LEU A 8 7.57 4.42 16.08
C LEU A 8 6.19 5.11 16.20
N VAL A 9 6.14 6.44 16.16
CA VAL A 9 4.88 7.19 16.13
C VAL A 9 4.08 6.89 14.86
N LEU A 10 4.73 6.81 13.70
CA LEU A 10 4.08 6.44 12.44
C LEU A 10 3.54 5.00 12.45
N ALA A 11 4.28 4.06 13.06
CA ALA A 11 3.84 2.67 13.23
C ALA A 11 2.60 2.57 14.11
N VAL A 12 2.62 3.25 15.27
CA VAL A 12 1.50 3.25 16.22
C VAL A 12 0.30 3.95 15.61
N ALA A 13 0.48 5.11 14.99
CA ALA A 13 -0.60 5.83 14.31
C ALA A 13 -1.19 4.99 13.16
N GLY A 14 -0.35 4.36 12.35
CA GLY A 14 -0.77 3.47 11.27
C GLY A 14 -1.57 2.27 11.77
N ALA A 15 -1.11 1.60 12.81
CA ALA A 15 -1.80 0.46 13.41
C ALA A 15 -3.15 0.85 14.04
N LEU A 16 -3.22 2.00 14.71
CA LEU A 16 -4.47 2.53 15.26
C LEU A 16 -5.46 2.91 14.15
N LEU A 17 -4.98 3.56 13.09
CA LEU A 17 -5.80 3.96 11.95
C LEU A 17 -6.33 2.77 11.15
N VAL A 18 -5.55 1.69 11.03
CA VAL A 18 -6.04 0.43 10.44
C VAL A 18 -6.99 -0.28 11.40
N GLY A 19 -6.65 -0.36 12.69
CA GLY A 19 -7.47 -1.03 13.70
C GLY A 19 -8.86 -0.41 13.86
N GLN A 20 -8.98 0.92 13.80
CA GLN A 20 -10.28 1.58 13.92
C GLN A 20 -11.26 1.22 12.79
N THR A 21 -10.77 0.78 11.62
CA THR A 21 -11.62 0.38 10.50
C THR A 21 -12.50 -0.84 10.81
N PHE A 22 -12.11 -1.64 11.82
CA PHE A 22 -12.87 -2.78 12.33
C PHE A 22 -13.89 -2.39 13.42
N THR A 23 -13.74 -1.24 14.06
CA THR A 23 -14.52 -0.85 15.26
C THR A 23 -15.73 0.03 14.96
N GLY A 24 -16.00 0.33 13.68
CA GLY A 24 -17.15 1.14 13.26
C GLY A 24 -17.10 2.63 13.62
N LEU A 25 -16.13 3.05 14.44
CA LEU A 25 -15.88 4.42 14.88
C LEU A 25 -15.32 5.31 13.75
N ALA A 26 -16.15 5.61 12.75
CA ALA A 26 -15.78 6.56 11.70
C ALA A 26 -16.77 7.73 11.68
N PRO A 27 -16.28 8.98 11.55
CA PRO A 27 -17.14 10.14 11.32
C PRO A 27 -18.01 9.91 10.09
N ALA A 28 -19.25 10.41 10.11
CA ALA A 28 -20.09 10.43 8.91
C ALA A 28 -19.32 11.13 7.78
N GLY A 29 -19.02 10.38 6.72
CA GLY A 29 -18.30 10.89 5.56
C GLY A 29 -19.16 11.83 4.72
N PRO A 30 -18.59 12.37 3.63
CA PRO A 30 -19.41 12.98 2.59
C PRO A 30 -20.45 11.94 2.15
N TRP A 31 -21.67 12.40 1.85
CA TRP A 31 -22.83 11.55 1.56
C TRP A 31 -23.35 10.71 2.74
N ALA A 32 -23.06 11.11 3.99
CA ALA A 32 -23.49 10.42 5.22
C ALA A 32 -23.06 8.94 5.27
N SER A 33 -21.97 8.60 4.57
CA SER A 33 -21.47 7.24 4.45
C SER A 33 -20.31 7.01 5.42
N GLU A 34 -20.52 6.16 6.43
CA GLU A 34 -19.46 5.77 7.36
C GLU A 34 -18.40 4.89 6.68
N SER A 35 -18.80 4.10 5.67
CA SER A 35 -17.92 3.23 4.90
C SER A 35 -16.83 3.99 4.14
N PHE A 36 -17.14 5.19 3.62
CA PHE A 36 -16.17 6.05 2.94
C PHE A 36 -15.10 6.55 3.90
N SER A 37 -15.50 7.11 5.05
CA SER A 37 -14.57 7.59 6.07
C SER A 37 -13.68 6.46 6.60
N ARG A 38 -14.24 5.26 6.81
CA ARG A 38 -13.46 4.07 7.19
C ARG A 38 -12.39 3.72 6.14
N GLY A 39 -12.73 3.79 4.85
CA GLY A 39 -11.79 3.55 3.76
C GLY A 39 -10.66 4.57 3.71
N VAL A 40 -10.98 5.87 3.81
CA VAL A 40 -9.97 6.96 3.82
C VAL A 40 -9.03 6.85 5.01
N LEU A 41 -9.57 6.56 6.19
CA LEU A 41 -8.77 6.39 7.40
C LEU A 41 -7.88 5.14 7.34
N GLY A 42 -8.39 4.03 6.79
CA GLY A 42 -7.59 2.83 6.52
C GLY A 42 -6.45 3.09 5.55
N LEU A 43 -6.72 3.82 4.45
CA LEU A 43 -5.70 4.22 3.48
C LEU A 43 -4.64 5.12 4.11
N ALA A 44 -5.05 6.10 4.91
CA ALA A 44 -4.13 6.97 5.66
C ALA A 44 -3.26 6.18 6.64
N GLY A 45 -3.84 5.16 7.29
CA GLY A 45 -3.10 4.21 8.13
C GLY A 45 -2.04 3.43 7.36
N PHE A 46 -2.39 2.89 6.18
CA PHE A 46 -1.44 2.22 5.30
C PHE A 46 -0.30 3.14 4.84
N VAL A 47 -0.60 4.41 4.53
CA VAL A 47 0.43 5.40 4.19
C VAL A 47 1.38 5.63 5.37
N CYS A 48 0.88 5.73 6.60
CA CYS A 48 1.72 5.88 7.79
C CYS A 48 2.63 4.65 8.01
N LEU A 49 2.09 3.44 7.85
CA LEU A 49 2.86 2.19 7.93
C LEU A 49 3.93 2.13 6.84
N TYR A 50 3.60 2.53 5.62
CA TYR A 50 4.56 2.61 4.52
C TYR A 50 5.70 3.60 4.83
N LEU A 51 5.39 4.80 5.32
CA LEU A 51 6.40 5.79 5.68
C LEU A 51 7.29 5.34 6.84
N CYS A 52 6.73 4.63 7.82
CA CYS A 52 7.50 3.98 8.88
C CYS A 52 8.49 2.97 8.29
N TRP A 53 8.00 2.03 7.48
CA TRP A 53 8.84 1.03 6.83
C TRP A 53 9.92 1.66 5.93
N PHE A 54 9.58 2.70 5.18
CA PHE A 54 10.51 3.45 4.34
C PHE A 54 11.60 4.11 5.19
N SER A 55 11.22 4.79 6.27
CA SER A 55 12.16 5.44 7.20
C SER A 55 13.10 4.42 7.86
N LEU A 56 12.61 3.22 8.19
CA LEU A 56 13.43 2.14 8.75
C LEU A 56 14.37 1.53 7.71
N THR A 57 13.91 1.38 6.47
CA THR A 57 14.67 0.72 5.40
C THR A 57 15.76 1.63 4.83
N PHE A 58 15.47 2.93 4.67
CA PHE A 58 16.39 3.88 4.01
C PHE A 58 17.05 4.87 4.97
N GLY A 59 16.65 4.90 6.24
CA GLY A 59 17.21 5.81 7.25
C GLY A 59 16.90 7.29 7.02
N LYS A 60 16.00 7.62 6.10
CA LYS A 60 15.58 8.98 5.72
C LYS A 60 14.07 9.01 5.47
N LEU A 61 13.44 10.14 5.78
CA LEU A 61 12.05 10.41 5.40
C LEU A 61 11.98 10.68 3.90
N GLY A 62 11.21 9.85 3.19
CA GLY A 62 10.98 9.97 1.75
C GLY A 62 9.76 9.17 1.33
N VAL A 63 9.23 9.49 0.16
CA VAL A 63 7.96 8.91 -0.35
C VAL A 63 8.19 8.00 -1.56
N ALA A 64 9.29 8.20 -2.29
CA ALA A 64 9.62 7.44 -3.49
C ALA A 64 11.06 6.91 -3.39
N PRO A 65 11.28 5.58 -3.46
CA PRO A 65 12.61 5.04 -3.70
C PRO A 65 12.99 5.38 -5.15
N THR A 66 13.90 6.33 -5.34
CA THR A 66 14.47 6.61 -6.66
C THR A 66 15.18 5.36 -7.20
N VAL A 67 15.15 5.14 -8.52
CA VAL A 67 15.72 3.95 -9.20
C VAL A 67 17.16 3.66 -8.76
N ASN A 68 17.91 4.70 -8.40
CA ASN A 68 19.27 4.64 -7.89
C ASN A 68 19.45 3.89 -6.54
N LEU A 69 18.35 3.51 -5.86
CA LEU A 69 18.38 2.69 -4.63
C LEU A 69 18.09 1.20 -4.87
N TRP A 70 17.74 0.80 -6.10
CA TRP A 70 17.45 -0.59 -6.43
C TRP A 70 18.76 -1.30 -6.79
N LYS A 71 19.22 -2.21 -5.92
CA LYS A 71 20.47 -2.96 -6.14
C LYS A 71 20.43 -3.88 -7.38
N HIS A 72 19.24 -4.38 -7.76
CA HIS A 72 19.04 -5.30 -8.90
C HIS A 72 17.69 -5.05 -9.60
N PRO A 73 17.59 -4.06 -10.51
CA PRO A 73 16.34 -3.71 -11.19
C PRO A 73 15.79 -4.82 -12.08
N GLU A 74 16.65 -5.68 -12.64
CA GLU A 74 16.26 -6.72 -13.59
C GLU A 74 15.46 -7.89 -13.00
N THR A 75 15.56 -8.14 -11.70
CA THR A 75 14.84 -9.21 -10.99
C THR A 75 13.75 -8.69 -10.07
N SER A 76 13.87 -7.46 -9.56
CA SER A 76 12.88 -6.89 -8.63
C SER A 76 11.54 -6.56 -9.29
N TRP A 77 11.47 -6.27 -10.60
CA TRP A 77 10.21 -5.92 -11.26
C TRP A 77 9.20 -7.08 -11.25
N LEU A 78 9.67 -8.32 -11.45
CA LEU A 78 8.82 -9.52 -11.41
C LEU A 78 8.20 -9.72 -10.03
N ASN A 79 8.95 -9.47 -8.96
CA ASN A 79 8.43 -9.59 -7.60
C ASN A 79 7.30 -8.59 -7.32
N VAL A 80 7.42 -7.36 -7.85
CA VAL A 80 6.37 -6.33 -7.71
C VAL A 80 5.12 -6.68 -8.51
N VAL A 81 5.28 -7.21 -9.72
CA VAL A 81 4.16 -7.70 -10.54
C VAL A 81 3.46 -8.87 -9.86
N ILE A 82 4.21 -9.87 -9.38
CA ILE A 82 3.66 -11.02 -8.64
C ILE A 82 2.92 -10.54 -7.39
N PHE A 83 3.50 -9.63 -6.61
CA PHE A 83 2.84 -9.04 -5.45
C PHE A 83 1.52 -8.35 -5.83
N GLY A 84 1.51 -7.52 -6.88
CA GLY A 84 0.30 -6.88 -7.36
C GLY A 84 -0.79 -7.88 -7.77
N LEU A 85 -0.39 -8.94 -8.47
CA LEU A 85 -1.30 -10.00 -8.91
C LEU A 85 -1.85 -10.81 -7.73
N THR A 86 -1.01 -11.17 -6.76
CA THR A 86 -1.43 -11.80 -5.49
C THR A 86 -2.41 -10.92 -4.74
N CYS A 87 -2.19 -9.60 -4.71
CA CYS A 87 -3.08 -8.64 -4.07
C CYS A 87 -4.48 -8.60 -4.72
N LEU A 88 -4.55 -8.67 -6.06
CA LEU A 88 -5.81 -8.78 -6.80
C LEU A 88 -6.52 -10.13 -6.58
N VAL A 89 -5.77 -11.24 -6.56
CA VAL A 89 -6.33 -12.56 -6.26
C VAL A 89 -6.85 -12.61 -4.83
N ALA A 90 -6.10 -12.08 -3.86
CA ALA A 90 -6.53 -11.97 -2.46
C ALA A 90 -7.81 -11.14 -2.34
N THR A 91 -7.95 -10.04 -3.10
CA THR A 91 -9.19 -9.25 -3.15
C THR A 91 -10.38 -10.11 -3.59
N ARG A 92 -10.21 -10.91 -4.64
CA ARG A 92 -11.26 -11.83 -5.13
C ARG A 92 -11.60 -12.91 -4.12
N LEU A 93 -10.60 -13.46 -3.43
CA LEU A 93 -10.80 -14.48 -2.40
C LEU A 93 -11.57 -13.90 -1.21
N ILE A 94 -11.23 -12.69 -0.75
CA ILE A 94 -11.95 -12.02 0.32
C ILE A 94 -13.43 -11.86 -0.07
N VAL A 95 -13.73 -11.31 -1.26
CA VAL A 95 -15.13 -11.14 -1.71
C VAL A 95 -15.88 -12.48 -1.84
N LEU A 96 -15.19 -13.57 -2.19
CA LEU A 96 -15.81 -14.89 -2.37
C LEU A 96 -16.05 -15.63 -1.05
N PHE A 97 -15.17 -15.45 -0.05
CA PHE A 97 -15.21 -16.17 1.22
C PHE A 97 -15.75 -15.33 2.40
N ASP A 98 -15.94 -14.02 2.23
CA ASP A 98 -16.46 -13.13 3.28
C ASP A 98 -17.99 -13.29 3.43
N THR A 99 -18.41 -14.46 3.91
CA THR A 99 -19.81 -14.78 4.24
C THR A 99 -20.25 -14.15 5.56
N ASP A 100 -19.30 -13.92 6.49
CA ASP A 100 -19.56 -13.44 7.86
C ASP A 100 -19.23 -11.94 8.08
N ASN A 101 -18.93 -11.19 7.01
CA ASN A 101 -18.61 -9.75 7.05
C ASN A 101 -17.46 -9.44 8.04
N ILE A 102 -16.46 -10.33 8.08
CA ILE A 102 -15.28 -10.24 8.96
C ILE A 102 -14.36 -9.12 8.47
N PHE A 103 -14.34 -8.88 7.16
CA PHE A 103 -13.53 -7.84 6.56
C PHE A 103 -14.31 -6.51 6.45
N PRO A 104 -13.65 -5.37 6.70
CA PRO A 104 -14.28 -4.07 6.48
C PRO A 104 -14.74 -3.96 5.03
N VAL A 105 -15.95 -3.46 4.79
CA VAL A 105 -16.52 -3.25 3.44
C VAL A 105 -15.54 -2.60 2.42
N PRO A 106 -14.73 -1.57 2.77
CA PRO A 106 -13.81 -0.96 1.81
C PRO A 106 -12.50 -1.74 1.58
N SER A 107 -12.26 -2.85 2.29
CA SER A 107 -11.00 -3.61 2.24
C SER A 107 -10.67 -4.11 0.83
N GLY A 108 -11.63 -4.68 0.12
CA GLY A 108 -11.45 -5.12 -1.26
C GLY A 108 -11.12 -3.97 -2.23
N LEU A 109 -11.67 -2.78 -1.98
CA LEU A 109 -11.38 -1.59 -2.79
C LEU A 109 -9.94 -1.10 -2.55
N VAL A 110 -9.50 -1.05 -1.29
CA VAL A 110 -8.12 -0.66 -0.94
C VAL A 110 -7.10 -1.68 -1.48
N LEU A 111 -7.39 -2.97 -1.34
CA LEU A 111 -6.50 -4.04 -1.79
C LEU A 111 -6.40 -4.11 -3.32
N SER A 112 -7.50 -3.88 -4.04
CA SER A 112 -7.47 -3.76 -5.50
C SER A 112 -6.68 -2.54 -5.97
N LEU A 113 -6.84 -1.38 -5.32
CA LEU A 113 -6.05 -0.18 -5.59
C LEU A 113 -4.54 -0.46 -5.43
N ILE A 114 -4.13 -1.08 -4.32
CA ILE A 114 -2.73 -1.46 -4.07
C ILE A 114 -2.24 -2.43 -5.14
N GLY A 115 -3.03 -3.44 -5.49
CA GLY A 115 -2.69 -4.41 -6.53
C GLY A 115 -2.47 -3.76 -7.90
N THR A 116 -3.38 -2.88 -8.33
CA THR A 116 -3.26 -2.16 -9.61
C THR A 116 -2.07 -1.20 -9.62
N LEU A 117 -1.82 -0.48 -8.53
CA LEU A 117 -0.65 0.40 -8.41
C LEU A 117 0.66 -0.39 -8.51
N ALA A 118 0.75 -1.54 -7.83
CA ALA A 118 1.90 -2.42 -7.90
C ALA A 118 2.10 -2.97 -9.32
N LEU A 119 1.03 -3.40 -9.99
CA LEU A 119 1.10 -3.85 -11.38
C LEU A 119 1.60 -2.74 -12.32
N MET A 120 1.06 -1.52 -12.21
CA MET A 120 1.52 -0.40 -13.03
C MET A 120 2.98 -0.06 -12.76
N ASN A 121 3.41 -0.07 -11.50
CA ASN A 121 4.80 0.16 -11.15
C ASN A 121 5.73 -0.93 -11.72
N GLY A 122 5.36 -2.21 -11.57
CA GLY A 122 6.12 -3.33 -12.11
C GLY A 122 6.21 -3.31 -13.64
N LEU A 123 5.10 -2.99 -14.32
CA LEU A 123 5.06 -2.81 -15.78
C LEU A 123 5.90 -1.63 -16.24
N TYR A 124 5.92 -0.53 -15.48
CA TYR A 124 6.78 0.63 -15.77
C TYR A 124 8.27 0.26 -15.67
N VAL A 125 8.68 -0.42 -14.59
CA VAL A 125 10.07 -0.89 -14.43
C VAL A 125 10.45 -1.91 -15.51
N TRP A 126 9.51 -2.75 -15.94
CA TRP A 126 9.72 -3.62 -17.10
C TRP A 126 9.92 -2.82 -18.40
N ALA A 127 9.09 -1.80 -18.63
CA ALA A 127 9.13 -0.98 -19.84
C ALA A 127 10.48 -0.26 -20.02
N ILE A 128 11.10 0.19 -18.92
CA ILE A 128 12.42 0.85 -18.93
C ILE A 128 13.61 -0.13 -18.96
N THR A 129 13.46 -1.35 -18.42
CA THR A 129 14.57 -2.32 -18.36
C THR A 129 14.65 -3.26 -19.54
N LYS A 130 13.52 -3.63 -20.16
CA LYS A 130 13.46 -4.57 -21.30
C LYS A 130 12.44 -4.19 -22.38
N GLY A 131 11.70 -3.10 -22.19
CA GLY A 131 10.63 -2.68 -23.08
C GLY A 131 11.03 -1.57 -24.05
N PRO A 132 10.05 -0.96 -24.74
CA PRO A 132 10.28 0.03 -25.81
C PRO A 132 10.80 1.38 -25.30
N LEU A 133 10.91 1.57 -23.98
CA LEU A 133 11.45 2.77 -23.34
C LEU A 133 12.88 2.57 -22.84
N LEU A 134 13.58 1.55 -23.38
CA LEU A 134 15.01 1.42 -23.17
C LEU A 134 15.68 2.67 -23.76
N GLU A 135 16.28 3.50 -22.92
CA GLU A 135 17.28 4.45 -23.40
C GLU A 135 18.47 3.62 -23.89
N GLU A 136 18.68 3.59 -25.20
CA GLU A 136 19.94 3.13 -25.80
C GLU A 136 21.02 4.13 -25.37
N GLU A 137 21.80 3.77 -24.35
CA GLU A 137 23.09 4.41 -24.04
C GLU A 137 24.17 3.87 -24.99
#